data_AF-A0A3A8HGA9-F1
#
_entry.id   AF-A0A3A8HGA9-F1
#
_cell.length_a   1.000
_cell.length_b   1.000
_cell.length_c   1.000
_cell.angle_alpha   90.00
_cell.angle_beta   90.00
_cell.angle_gamma   90.00
#
_symmetry.space_group_name_H-M   'P 1'
#
loop_
_entity.id
_entity.type
_entity.pdbx_description
1 polymer ?
#
loop_
_entity_poly.entity_id
_entity_poly.type
_entity_poly.pdbx_seq_one_letter_code
_entity_poly.pdbx_strand_id
1 'polypeptide(L)'
;MAPPSVLLMLALAAPAASVPNFSTAESSSTARLTAAGMASVRSVIRDASTGRLEAAGLASVTAVAQDPSPATPATDTVPATGAAQSQTESLSEAGRIAVEASVGALRAAALVMHGKAGASGLATVGNPDEHYARGVAALQSKDSRTAIAELSACVQAAPSRADCRWELGWAYSVEGRWADSLTQWTQVRALNPNQPDLEGALTQARNQAALQAKLAQPVDSTPRPPPPPGAKLRIRAAGDLMLGTTVPEGYMPPEGGGSVIAAVRPLLEDADLTFVNLEGPLCDTGKTTKCRSPANCYAFRSPTSFGEYLKEAGVDVVSTANNHSGDFGEECRRATESTLDALGIAWSGPPGSVATVERNGLKIGLVAFHTSAGCNHLNNLPTATALVKQTAATHDIVIVSFHGGAEGGKALHVPAGREMFFGEDRGDLRVFTHAVVDAGAHLVLGHGPHVARAMEFYQGRLIAYSMGNFATYGRFNLKGPQGLGMILEVELDSRGGFSNGRILPTKQVGEGIAQPDPAANVVSLVRKLTTEDFPDTGARIADDGRLSPRKSPVTASSTAP
;
A
#
# COMPACT_ATOMS: atom_id res chain seq x y z
N MET A 1 -8.82 28.64 -18.81
CA MET A 1 -7.49 28.07 -18.50
C MET A 1 -7.66 27.19 -17.28
N ALA A 2 -7.17 25.95 -17.30
CA ALA A 2 -7.21 25.08 -16.11
C ALA A 2 -6.13 25.54 -15.09
N PRO A 3 -6.36 25.39 -13.77
CA PRO A 3 -5.34 25.72 -12.77
C PRO A 3 -4.12 24.77 -12.88
N PRO A 4 -2.92 25.22 -12.47
CA PRO A 4 -1.67 24.47 -12.69
C PRO A 4 -1.68 23.03 -12.16
N SER A 5 -2.43 22.76 -11.08
CA SER A 5 -2.42 21.49 -10.37
C SER A 5 -3.29 20.40 -11.01
N VAL A 6 -4.31 20.77 -11.79
CA VAL A 6 -5.03 19.81 -12.66
C VAL A 6 -4.10 19.32 -13.77
N LEU A 7 -3.23 20.20 -14.28
CA LEU A 7 -2.14 19.77 -15.15
C LEU A 7 -1.13 18.89 -14.41
N LEU A 8 -0.89 19.09 -13.10
CA LEU A 8 0.10 18.33 -12.34
C LEU A 8 -0.32 16.86 -12.11
N MET A 9 -1.57 16.60 -11.69
CA MET A 9 -2.13 15.25 -11.59
C MET A 9 -2.10 14.51 -12.94
N LEU A 10 -2.35 15.22 -14.04
CA LEU A 10 -2.26 14.68 -15.39
C LEU A 10 -0.81 14.62 -15.93
N ALA A 11 0.14 15.38 -15.38
CA ALA A 11 1.55 15.43 -15.79
C ALA A 11 2.45 14.45 -15.03
N LEU A 12 1.91 13.72 -14.05
CA LEU A 12 2.50 12.49 -13.50
C LEU A 12 2.59 11.33 -14.53
N ALA A 13 2.40 11.61 -15.82
CA ALA A 13 2.41 10.66 -16.94
C ALA A 13 3.09 11.22 -18.21
N ALA A 14 4.10 12.09 -18.08
CA ALA A 14 4.85 12.62 -19.23
C ALA A 14 6.37 12.65 -18.98
N PRO A 15 7.19 12.01 -19.84
CA PRO A 15 8.65 12.07 -19.72
C PRO A 15 9.18 13.45 -20.16
N ALA A 16 10.11 14.00 -19.38
CA ALA A 16 10.83 15.22 -19.77
C ALA A 16 11.77 14.96 -20.96
N ALA A 17 11.78 15.87 -21.93
CA ALA A 17 12.66 15.79 -23.09
C ALA A 17 14.12 16.07 -22.72
N SER A 18 15.05 15.42 -23.43
CA SER A 18 16.49 15.52 -23.20
C SER A 18 17.11 16.81 -23.74
N VAL A 19 17.96 17.44 -22.93
CA VAL A 19 18.88 18.53 -23.30
C VAL A 19 20.25 18.23 -22.64
N PRO A 20 21.40 18.41 -23.32
CA PRO A 20 22.63 17.69 -22.98
C PRO A 20 23.52 18.34 -21.90
N ASN A 21 24.48 17.53 -21.43
CA ASN A 21 25.55 17.83 -20.49
C ASN A 21 26.19 19.23 -20.61
N PHE A 22 26.43 19.85 -19.45
CA PHE A 22 27.63 20.68 -19.24
C PHE A 22 28.30 20.36 -17.89
N SER A 23 29.61 20.61 -17.83
CA SER A 23 30.53 20.11 -16.82
C SER A 23 30.91 21.18 -15.77
N THR A 24 31.20 20.73 -14.55
CA THR A 24 32.13 21.33 -13.55
C THR A 24 32.02 22.81 -13.18
N ALA A 25 31.74 23.09 -11.90
CA ALA A 25 32.57 23.95 -11.04
C ALA A 25 32.24 23.76 -9.54
N GLU A 26 33.23 23.96 -8.67
CA GLU A 26 33.11 23.87 -7.21
C GLU A 26 32.54 25.16 -6.60
N SER A 27 31.97 25.08 -5.38
CA SER A 27 32.49 25.84 -4.23
C SER A 27 31.70 25.59 -2.94
N SER A 28 32.39 25.73 -1.81
CA SER A 28 31.88 25.55 -0.46
C SER A 28 31.29 26.84 0.12
N SER A 29 30.34 26.73 1.04
CA SER A 29 30.25 27.65 2.19
C SER A 29 29.61 26.98 3.40
N THR A 30 29.97 27.48 4.59
CA THR A 30 29.81 26.79 5.87
C THR A 30 28.85 27.49 6.84
N ALA A 31 28.02 26.65 7.48
CA ALA A 31 27.70 26.69 8.91
C ALA A 31 26.70 27.72 9.50
N ARG A 32 26.15 27.26 10.64
CA ARG A 32 25.41 27.96 11.72
C ARG A 32 23.94 28.28 11.49
N LEU A 33 23.08 27.52 12.18
CA LEU A 33 22.19 28.08 13.20
C LEU A 33 22.07 27.10 14.37
N THR A 34 22.06 27.63 15.59
CA THR A 34 22.22 26.88 16.86
C THR A 34 20.93 26.71 17.65
N ALA A 35 20.93 25.72 18.55
CA ALA A 35 19.81 25.35 19.40
C ALA A 35 19.28 26.44 20.35
N ALA A 36 17.95 26.47 20.50
CA ALA A 36 17.18 26.87 21.69
C ALA A 36 15.72 26.40 21.48
N GLY A 37 14.98 25.85 22.45
CA GLY A 37 15.31 25.38 23.80
C GLY A 37 14.07 24.72 24.43
N MET A 38 14.23 23.63 25.20
CA MET A 38 13.12 22.98 25.92
C MET A 38 12.97 23.52 27.35
N ALA A 39 11.84 24.17 27.64
CA ALA A 39 11.19 24.34 28.96
C ALA A 39 9.92 25.21 28.74
N SER A 40 8.80 25.06 29.43
CA SER A 40 8.47 24.26 30.61
C SER A 40 6.98 23.86 30.57
N VAL A 41 6.64 22.67 31.06
CA VAL A 41 5.25 22.26 31.34
C VAL A 41 5.15 21.88 32.81
N ARG A 42 4.45 22.69 33.62
CA ARG A 42 3.84 22.25 34.89
C ARG A 42 2.76 23.21 35.38
N SER A 43 1.58 22.64 35.61
CA SER A 43 0.50 23.08 36.53
C SER A 43 0.07 24.55 36.54
N VAL A 44 -1.22 24.79 36.31
CA VAL A 44 -2.21 25.03 37.40
C VAL A 44 -3.61 24.83 36.82
N ILE A 45 -4.43 24.00 37.50
CA ILE A 45 -5.90 24.05 37.41
C ILE A 45 -6.39 24.33 38.83
N ARG A 46 -7.04 25.47 39.05
CA ARG A 46 -7.97 25.68 40.17
C ARG A 46 -8.92 26.84 39.87
N ASP A 47 -10.18 26.45 39.73
CA ASP A 47 -11.39 27.07 40.26
C ASP A 47 -11.76 28.53 39.92
N ALA A 48 -12.92 28.67 39.29
CA ALA A 48 -13.77 29.86 39.35
C ALA A 48 -15.25 29.45 39.21
N SER A 49 -15.79 28.91 40.31
CA SER A 49 -17.18 29.08 40.77
C SER A 49 -17.80 30.44 40.35
N THR A 50 -19.09 30.64 40.07
CA THR A 50 -20.34 29.93 40.39
C THR A 50 -21.45 30.26 39.37
N GLY A 51 -22.37 29.33 39.08
CA GLY A 51 -23.60 29.63 38.32
C GLY A 51 -24.63 28.49 38.40
N ARG A 52 -25.46 28.49 39.45
CA ARG A 52 -26.51 27.46 39.69
C ARG A 52 -27.68 27.58 38.72
N LEU A 53 -28.25 26.42 38.36
CA LEU A 53 -29.66 26.01 38.49
C LEU A 53 -29.66 24.47 38.30
N GLU A 54 -29.89 23.68 39.37
CA GLU A 54 -31.16 22.97 39.65
C GLU A 54 -31.65 22.03 38.52
N ALA A 55 -32.12 20.80 38.73
CA ALA A 55 -32.04 19.79 39.80
C ALA A 55 -32.40 18.44 39.10
N ALA A 56 -31.92 17.26 39.48
CA ALA A 56 -32.46 16.42 40.57
C ALA A 56 -31.88 14.98 40.42
N GLY A 57 -32.09 14.11 41.41
CA GLY A 57 -31.97 12.64 41.25
C GLY A 57 -30.83 11.97 42.00
N LEU A 58 -31.02 11.70 43.31
CA LEU A 58 -30.21 10.74 44.05
C LEU A 58 -30.60 9.30 43.68
N ALA A 59 -29.61 8.41 43.61
CA ALA A 59 -29.74 7.03 44.07
C ALA A 59 -28.34 6.45 44.40
N SER A 60 -27.96 6.52 45.68
CA SER A 60 -26.76 5.89 46.23
C SER A 60 -27.08 4.52 46.81
N VAL A 61 -26.20 3.52 46.61
CA VAL A 61 -26.06 2.39 47.53
C VAL A 61 -24.58 2.13 47.79
N THR A 62 -24.22 2.01 49.07
CA THR A 62 -22.88 1.72 49.58
C THR A 62 -22.95 0.58 50.60
N ALA A 63 -21.78 -0.01 50.91
CA ALA A 63 -21.48 -0.78 52.13
C ALA A 63 -21.96 -2.25 52.17
N VAL A 64 -21.32 -3.19 52.91
CA VAL A 64 -19.99 -3.25 53.58
C VAL A 64 -19.62 -4.74 53.80
N ALA A 65 -18.34 -5.04 54.08
CA ALA A 65 -17.81 -6.39 54.30
C ALA A 65 -18.02 -6.97 55.72
N GLN A 66 -17.79 -8.28 55.88
CA GLN A 66 -17.41 -8.93 57.16
C GLN A 66 -16.67 -10.28 56.92
N ASP A 67 -15.74 -10.62 57.82
CA ASP A 67 -14.83 -11.79 57.87
C ASP A 67 -14.61 -12.13 59.38
N PRO A 68 -14.32 -13.39 59.83
CA PRO A 68 -12.91 -13.79 60.04
C PRO A 68 -12.57 -15.33 60.03
N SER A 69 -11.40 -15.70 59.45
CA SER A 69 -10.27 -16.56 59.96
C SER A 69 -10.51 -17.90 60.75
N PRO A 70 -9.47 -18.74 61.09
CA PRO A 70 -8.00 -18.68 60.85
C PRO A 70 -7.28 -20.00 60.41
N ALA A 71 -6.01 -19.91 59.94
CA ALA A 71 -4.82 -20.71 60.37
C ALA A 71 -3.60 -20.58 59.42
N THR A 72 -2.38 -20.50 59.98
CA THR A 72 -1.03 -20.31 59.36
C THR A 72 -0.06 -21.44 59.82
N PRO A 73 1.27 -21.46 59.52
CA PRO A 73 2.19 -20.59 58.73
C PRO A 73 2.88 -21.36 57.56
N ALA A 74 4.00 -21.00 56.90
CA ALA A 74 5.04 -19.93 56.97
C ALA A 74 5.64 -19.72 55.55
N THR A 75 6.71 -18.95 55.21
CA THR A 75 7.74 -18.13 55.92
C THR A 75 8.36 -17.12 54.92
N ASP A 76 8.91 -16.01 55.42
CA ASP A 76 10.22 -15.33 55.14
C ASP A 76 10.96 -15.49 53.77
N THR A 77 11.66 -14.50 53.17
CA THR A 77 11.97 -13.06 53.46
C THR A 77 12.66 -12.45 52.23
N VAL A 78 12.45 -11.16 51.87
CA VAL A 78 13.38 -10.35 51.02
C VAL A 78 13.33 -8.85 51.42
N PRO A 79 14.46 -8.13 51.50
CA PRO A 79 14.52 -6.70 51.83
C PRO A 79 14.93 -5.75 50.68
N ALA A 80 14.77 -4.44 50.95
CA ALA A 80 15.58 -3.30 50.50
C ALA A 80 15.52 -2.78 49.03
N THR A 81 15.10 -1.51 48.97
CA THR A 81 15.21 -0.47 47.93
C THR A 81 16.51 -0.41 47.09
N GLY A 82 16.39 -0.09 45.79
CA GLY A 82 17.50 0.35 44.95
C GLY A 82 17.11 1.01 43.62
N ALA A 83 17.53 2.26 43.41
CA ALA A 83 17.69 3.01 42.16
C ALA A 83 16.60 2.93 41.05
N ALA A 84 15.82 4.01 40.90
CA ALA A 84 15.13 4.31 39.65
C ALA A 84 16.12 4.89 38.62
N GLN A 85 16.34 4.20 37.50
CA GLN A 85 17.00 4.76 36.31
C GLN A 85 15.93 5.28 35.33
N SER A 86 16.04 6.54 34.92
CA SER A 86 15.18 7.12 33.90
C SER A 86 15.60 6.63 32.50
N GLN A 87 14.89 5.65 31.95
CA GLN A 87 14.92 5.40 30.51
C GLN A 87 13.98 6.40 29.82
N THR A 88 14.55 7.33 29.07
CA THR A 88 13.81 8.09 28.06
C THR A 88 13.59 7.18 26.86
N GLU A 89 12.43 6.54 26.78
CA GLU A 89 12.00 5.85 25.57
C GLU A 89 11.84 6.88 24.44
N SER A 90 12.69 6.80 23.42
CA SER A 90 12.45 7.49 22.15
C SER A 90 11.36 6.73 21.38
N LEU A 91 10.20 7.35 21.18
CA LEU A 91 9.18 6.80 20.28
C LEU A 91 9.78 6.53 18.89
N SER A 92 9.48 5.35 18.34
CA SER A 92 9.74 5.08 16.93
C SER A 92 8.98 6.06 16.03
N GLU A 93 9.39 6.22 14.77
CA GLU A 93 8.74 7.16 13.85
C GLU A 93 7.23 6.83 13.68
N ALA A 94 6.87 5.54 13.67
CA ALA A 94 5.48 5.07 13.71
C ALA A 94 4.73 5.49 15.00
N GLY A 95 5.42 5.45 16.15
CA GLY A 95 4.88 5.95 17.43
C GLY A 95 4.63 7.45 17.44
N ARG A 96 5.47 8.25 16.78
CA ARG A 96 5.26 9.70 16.61
C ARG A 96 4.05 9.99 15.73
N ILE A 97 3.90 9.28 14.61
CA ILE A 97 2.77 9.40 13.69
C ILE A 97 1.43 9.09 14.39
N ALA A 98 1.38 8.05 15.24
CA ALA A 98 0.19 7.71 16.02
C ALA A 98 -0.23 8.79 17.03
N VAL A 99 0.74 9.47 17.64
CA VAL A 99 0.48 10.60 18.56
C VAL A 99 -0.03 11.82 17.79
N GLU A 100 0.53 12.14 16.62
CA GLU A 100 0.06 13.27 15.80
C GLU A 100 -1.37 13.07 15.29
N ALA A 101 -1.75 11.85 14.90
CA ALA A 101 -3.14 11.50 14.55
C ALA A 101 -4.12 11.72 15.73
N SER A 102 -3.69 11.38 16.95
CA SER A 102 -4.49 11.56 18.17
C SER A 102 -4.71 13.04 18.54
N VAL A 103 -3.71 13.90 18.28
CA VAL A 103 -3.82 15.36 18.49
C VAL A 103 -4.75 16.03 17.46
N GLY A 104 -4.89 15.45 16.26
CA GLY A 104 -5.83 15.93 15.24
C GLY A 104 -7.28 15.93 15.71
N ALA A 105 -7.72 14.85 16.37
CA ALA A 105 -9.09 14.73 16.89
C ALA A 105 -9.44 15.78 17.96
N LEU A 106 -8.47 16.14 18.82
CA LEU A 106 -8.65 17.15 19.87
C LEU A 106 -8.72 18.59 19.31
N ARG A 107 -8.06 18.88 18.18
CA ARG A 107 -8.16 20.19 17.53
C ARG A 107 -9.54 20.44 16.90
N ALA A 108 -10.21 19.40 16.41
CA ALA A 108 -11.57 19.51 15.88
C ALA A 108 -12.59 19.94 16.96
N ALA A 109 -12.43 19.47 18.21
CA ALA A 109 -13.28 19.86 19.33
C ALA A 109 -13.05 21.31 19.79
N ALA A 110 -11.81 21.81 19.70
CA ALA A 110 -11.45 23.17 20.16
C ALA A 110 -12.06 24.28 19.27
N LEU A 111 -12.28 24.04 17.98
CA LEU A 111 -12.81 25.06 17.05
C LEU A 111 -14.30 25.40 17.27
N VAL A 112 -15.05 24.60 18.03
CA VAL A 112 -16.51 24.75 18.18
C VAL A 112 -16.89 25.64 19.37
N MET A 113 -15.96 25.98 20.27
CA MET A 113 -16.29 26.50 21.61
C MET A 113 -15.81 27.93 21.94
N HIS A 114 -15.34 28.74 20.98
CA HIS A 114 -14.96 30.14 21.24
C HIS A 114 -15.63 31.14 20.28
N GLY A 115 -16.88 31.47 20.58
CA GLY A 115 -17.56 32.65 20.04
C GLY A 115 -17.56 33.82 21.05
N LYS A 116 -17.06 34.99 20.62
CA LYS A 116 -17.06 36.30 21.30
C LYS A 116 -16.13 36.49 22.52
N ALA A 117 -14.93 37.02 22.26
CA ALA A 117 -14.27 37.99 23.15
C ALA A 117 -13.28 38.90 22.39
N GLY A 118 -13.31 40.21 22.70
CA GLY A 118 -12.25 41.22 22.54
C GLY A 118 -11.27 41.18 21.35
N ALA A 119 -11.42 42.14 20.43
CA ALA A 119 -10.37 42.46 19.47
C ALA A 119 -9.22 43.27 20.12
N SER A 120 -8.04 42.66 20.25
CA SER A 120 -6.74 43.35 20.24
C SER A 120 -5.61 42.34 20.05
N GLY A 121 -4.74 42.53 19.05
CA GLY A 121 -3.71 41.56 18.68
C GLY A 121 -3.93 40.86 17.33
N LEU A 122 -4.24 41.64 16.28
CA LEU A 122 -4.11 41.15 14.90
C LEU A 122 -2.62 40.93 14.60
N ALA A 123 -2.14 39.71 14.84
CA ALA A 123 -0.99 39.21 14.09
C ALA A 123 -1.32 39.39 12.60
N THR A 124 -0.38 39.93 11.83
CA THR A 124 -0.56 40.17 10.39
C THR A 124 -0.75 38.82 9.71
N VAL A 125 -2.02 38.45 9.46
CA VAL A 125 -2.35 37.30 8.63
C VAL A 125 -1.77 37.61 7.25
N GLY A 126 -0.80 36.79 6.84
CA GLY A 126 0.02 37.09 5.67
C GLY A 126 -0.80 37.16 4.39
N ASN A 127 -0.22 37.77 3.36
CA ASN A 127 -0.87 37.93 2.07
C ASN A 127 -1.34 36.56 1.52
N PRO A 128 -2.65 36.35 1.28
CA PRO A 128 -3.17 35.07 0.80
C PRO A 128 -2.55 34.63 -0.53
N ASP A 129 -2.17 35.58 -1.40
CA ASP A 129 -1.55 35.27 -2.69
C ASP A 129 -0.13 34.71 -2.54
N GLU A 130 0.63 35.19 -1.55
CA GLU A 130 1.97 34.67 -1.25
C GLU A 130 1.90 33.29 -0.59
N HIS A 131 0.96 33.10 0.35
CA HIS A 131 0.68 31.80 0.96
C HIS A 131 0.24 30.77 -0.10
N TYR A 132 -0.62 31.16 -1.04
CA TYR A 132 -0.99 30.32 -2.17
C TYR A 132 0.20 29.96 -3.05
N ALA A 133 1.01 30.95 -3.45
CA ALA A 133 2.17 30.73 -4.32
C ALA A 133 3.21 29.80 -3.68
N ARG A 134 3.56 30.00 -2.40
CA ARG A 134 4.47 29.10 -1.67
C ARG A 134 3.87 27.72 -1.47
N GLY A 135 2.58 27.63 -1.18
CA GLY A 135 1.86 26.36 -1.04
C GLY A 135 1.84 25.51 -2.32
N VAL A 136 1.55 26.13 -3.46
CA VAL A 136 1.58 25.46 -4.77
C VAL A 136 3.01 25.07 -5.17
N ALA A 137 4.00 25.93 -4.90
CA ALA A 137 5.41 25.59 -5.14
C ALA A 137 5.86 24.39 -4.28
N ALA A 138 5.43 24.33 -3.02
CA ALA A 138 5.71 23.19 -2.13
C ALA A 138 5.06 21.88 -2.63
N LEU A 139 3.82 21.93 -3.14
CA LEU A 139 3.20 20.76 -3.81
C LEU A 139 4.01 20.31 -5.03
N GLN A 140 4.47 21.24 -5.85
CA GLN A 140 5.30 20.94 -7.03
C GLN A 140 6.66 20.32 -6.64
N SER A 141 7.26 20.75 -5.52
CA SER A 141 8.48 20.16 -4.97
C SER A 141 8.26 18.89 -4.14
N LYS A 142 7.02 18.38 -4.06
CA LYS A 142 6.61 17.23 -3.23
C LYS A 142 6.82 17.43 -1.72
N ASP A 143 6.88 18.67 -1.24
CA ASP A 143 6.86 19.01 0.19
C ASP A 143 5.42 19.24 0.66
N SER A 144 4.74 18.12 0.95
CA SER A 144 3.37 18.10 1.46
C SER A 144 3.19 18.84 2.78
N ARG A 145 4.20 18.84 3.66
CA ARG A 145 4.13 19.49 4.98
C ARG A 145 4.13 21.02 4.83
N THR A 146 5.05 21.56 4.05
CA THR A 146 5.07 23.00 3.74
C THR A 146 3.83 23.40 2.94
N ALA A 147 3.38 22.57 1.99
CA ALA A 147 2.14 22.81 1.24
C ALA A 147 0.92 22.92 2.17
N ILE A 148 0.71 21.96 3.08
CA ILE A 148 -0.39 22.00 4.05
C ILE A 148 -0.32 23.27 4.92
N ALA A 149 0.86 23.65 5.40
CA ALA A 149 1.03 24.83 6.24
C ALA A 149 0.68 26.13 5.51
N GLU A 150 1.26 26.35 4.33
CA GLU A 150 1.06 27.57 3.54
C GLU A 150 -0.38 27.66 2.98
N LEU A 151 -0.93 26.58 2.46
CA LEU A 151 -2.31 26.58 1.95
C LEU A 151 -3.34 26.71 3.07
N SER A 152 -3.08 26.18 4.27
CA SER A 152 -3.90 26.44 5.46
C SER A 152 -3.88 27.91 5.85
N ALA A 153 -2.71 28.56 5.79
CA ALA A 153 -2.59 30.00 6.05
C ALA A 153 -3.33 30.84 4.99
N CYS A 154 -3.31 30.46 3.70
CA CYS A 154 -4.15 31.11 2.70
C CYS A 154 -5.65 30.96 3.02
N VAL A 155 -6.12 29.76 3.39
CA VAL A 155 -7.53 29.53 3.74
C VAL A 155 -7.95 30.32 4.99
N GLN A 156 -7.03 30.56 5.94
CA GLN A 156 -7.28 31.44 7.09
C GLN A 156 -7.33 32.92 6.68
N ALA A 157 -6.44 33.36 5.79
CA ALA A 157 -6.38 34.72 5.26
C ALA A 157 -7.58 35.09 4.36
N ALA A 158 -8.07 34.15 3.55
CA ALA A 158 -9.16 34.34 2.62
C ALA A 158 -10.11 33.12 2.60
N PRO A 159 -11.03 32.96 3.58
CA PRO A 159 -11.87 31.78 3.70
C PRO A 159 -12.80 31.48 2.51
N SER A 160 -13.08 32.47 1.67
CA SER A 160 -13.89 32.37 0.44
C SER A 160 -13.08 32.01 -0.82
N ARG A 161 -11.75 31.90 -0.74
CA ARG A 161 -10.91 31.46 -1.88
C ARG A 161 -11.03 29.96 -2.11
N ALA A 162 -11.78 29.60 -3.15
CA ALA A 162 -11.99 28.21 -3.56
C ALA A 162 -10.69 27.51 -4.02
N ASP A 163 -9.77 28.25 -4.64
CA ASP A 163 -8.49 27.72 -5.13
C ASP A 163 -7.54 27.31 -3.99
N CYS A 164 -7.37 28.13 -2.94
CA CYS A 164 -6.58 27.71 -1.77
C CYS A 164 -7.14 26.46 -1.08
N ARG A 165 -8.47 26.29 -1.06
CA ARG A 165 -9.12 25.07 -0.55
C ARG A 165 -8.95 23.87 -1.48
N TRP A 166 -9.00 24.09 -2.78
CA TRP A 166 -8.79 23.06 -3.80
C TRP A 166 -7.39 22.44 -3.66
N GLU A 167 -6.36 23.27 -3.63
CA GLU A 167 -4.98 22.84 -3.44
C GLU A 167 -4.73 22.23 -2.05
N LEU A 168 -5.31 22.81 -0.99
CA LEU A 168 -5.18 22.25 0.37
C LEU A 168 -5.80 20.85 0.47
N GLY A 169 -6.90 20.59 -0.23
CA GLY A 169 -7.49 19.25 -0.32
C GLY A 169 -6.57 18.23 -0.99
N TRP A 170 -5.83 18.65 -2.04
CA TRP A 170 -4.79 17.81 -2.65
C TRP A 170 -3.62 17.57 -1.70
N ALA A 171 -3.13 18.61 -1.02
CA ALA A 171 -2.06 18.50 -0.02
C ALA A 171 -2.40 17.49 1.09
N TYR A 172 -3.64 17.51 1.59
CA TYR A 172 -4.14 16.50 2.52
C TYR A 172 -4.24 15.09 1.91
N SER A 173 -4.61 14.96 0.63
CA SER A 173 -4.77 13.65 -0.02
C SER A 173 -3.44 12.91 -0.19
N VAL A 174 -2.34 13.65 -0.42
CA VAL A 174 -0.97 13.10 -0.50
C VAL A 174 -0.57 12.45 0.82
N GLU A 175 -0.89 13.09 1.95
CA GLU A 175 -0.69 12.55 3.30
C GLU A 175 -1.74 11.50 3.71
N GLY A 176 -2.64 11.10 2.80
CA GLY A 176 -3.72 10.17 3.09
C GLY A 176 -4.78 10.70 4.08
N ARG A 177 -4.85 12.02 4.30
CA ARG A 177 -5.78 12.69 5.22
C ARG A 177 -7.14 12.96 4.56
N TRP A 178 -7.79 11.90 4.08
CA TRP A 178 -8.96 12.01 3.20
C TRP A 178 -10.18 12.69 3.81
N ALA A 179 -10.37 12.61 5.13
CA ALA A 179 -11.42 13.37 5.82
C ALA A 179 -11.20 14.90 5.75
N ASP A 180 -9.94 15.34 5.82
CA ASP A 180 -9.58 16.75 5.66
C ASP A 180 -9.72 17.18 4.19
N SER A 181 -9.31 16.35 3.22
CA SER A 181 -9.56 16.57 1.78
C SER A 181 -11.05 16.73 1.47
N LEU A 182 -11.88 15.81 1.96
CA LEU A 182 -13.33 15.84 1.81
C LEU A 182 -13.92 17.13 2.39
N THR A 183 -13.41 17.57 3.54
CA THR A 183 -13.82 18.84 4.17
C THR A 183 -13.50 20.03 3.27
N GLN A 184 -12.28 20.13 2.74
CA GLN A 184 -11.91 21.25 1.87
C GLN A 184 -12.67 21.25 0.54
N TRP A 185 -12.76 20.11 -0.15
CA TRP A 185 -13.47 20.03 -1.43
C TRP A 185 -14.98 20.21 -1.28
N THR A 186 -15.57 19.87 -0.14
CA THR A 186 -16.99 20.20 0.14
C THR A 186 -17.19 21.72 0.21
N GLN A 187 -16.22 22.46 0.76
CA GLN A 187 -16.24 23.93 0.76
C GLN A 187 -15.95 24.50 -0.65
N VAL A 188 -15.07 23.87 -1.44
CA VAL A 188 -14.87 24.24 -2.86
C VAL A 188 -16.19 24.16 -3.62
N ARG A 189 -16.99 23.10 -3.43
CA ARG A 189 -18.29 22.96 -4.09
C ARG A 189 -19.28 24.07 -3.74
N ALA A 190 -19.24 24.60 -2.52
CA ALA A 190 -20.09 25.72 -2.10
C ALA A 190 -19.64 27.06 -2.70
N LEU A 191 -18.33 27.24 -2.93
CA LEU A 191 -17.73 28.48 -3.43
C LEU A 191 -17.60 28.54 -4.97
N ASN A 192 -17.35 27.40 -5.60
CA ASN A 192 -17.21 27.21 -7.04
C ASN A 192 -17.79 25.84 -7.46
N PRO A 193 -19.12 25.74 -7.69
CA PRO A 193 -19.77 24.51 -8.13
C PRO A 193 -19.25 23.96 -9.47
N ASN A 194 -18.68 24.83 -10.32
CA ASN A 194 -18.18 24.50 -11.65
C ASN A 194 -16.68 24.16 -11.67
N GLN A 195 -16.07 23.90 -10.51
CA GLN A 195 -14.67 23.47 -10.42
C GLN A 195 -14.46 22.16 -11.21
N PRO A 196 -13.54 22.11 -12.19
CA PRO A 196 -13.23 20.88 -12.91
C PRO A 196 -12.81 19.74 -11.98
N ASP A 197 -13.20 18.52 -12.33
CA ASP A 197 -12.87 17.26 -11.64
C ASP A 197 -13.34 17.13 -10.17
N LEU A 198 -14.06 18.13 -9.65
CA LEU A 198 -14.46 18.22 -8.24
C LEU A 198 -15.31 17.03 -7.77
N GLU A 199 -16.30 16.57 -8.53
CA GLU A 199 -17.14 15.44 -8.12
C GLU A 199 -16.38 14.10 -8.15
N GLY A 200 -15.35 13.98 -8.98
CA GLY A 200 -14.41 12.85 -8.94
C GLY A 200 -13.58 12.87 -7.66
N ALA A 201 -12.97 14.02 -7.35
CA ALA A 201 -12.19 14.24 -6.12
C ALA A 201 -13.04 14.02 -4.84
N LEU A 202 -14.26 14.55 -4.79
CA LEU A 202 -15.22 14.34 -3.70
C LEU A 202 -15.61 12.88 -3.53
N THR A 203 -15.81 12.15 -4.63
CA THR A 203 -16.15 10.73 -4.59
C THR A 203 -14.98 9.89 -4.08
N GLN A 204 -13.75 10.16 -4.54
CA GLN A 204 -12.54 9.51 -4.04
C GLN A 204 -12.33 9.78 -2.55
N ALA A 205 -12.38 11.05 -2.11
CA ALA A 205 -12.18 11.41 -0.71
C ALA A 205 -13.25 10.81 0.21
N ARG A 206 -14.52 10.76 -0.23
CA ARG A 206 -15.61 10.11 0.52
C ARG A 206 -15.36 8.62 0.70
N ASN A 207 -14.99 7.92 -0.37
CA ASN A 207 -14.74 6.48 -0.33
C ASN A 207 -13.52 6.14 0.54
N GLN A 208 -12.42 6.89 0.39
CA GLN A 208 -11.21 6.70 1.18
C GLN A 208 -11.41 7.06 2.67
N ALA A 209 -12.10 8.16 2.98
CA ALA A 209 -12.41 8.52 4.36
C ALA A 209 -13.36 7.50 5.03
N ALA A 210 -14.34 6.98 4.29
CA ALA A 210 -15.22 5.91 4.78
C ALA A 210 -14.45 4.60 5.02
N LEU A 211 -13.52 4.25 4.14
CA LEU A 211 -12.62 3.11 4.34
C LEU A 211 -11.77 3.29 5.60
N GLN A 212 -11.12 4.44 5.77
CA GLN A 212 -10.33 4.73 6.96
C GLN A 212 -11.17 4.69 8.25
N ALA A 213 -12.39 5.23 8.24
CA ALA A 213 -13.31 5.16 9.38
C ALA A 213 -13.75 3.72 9.72
N LYS A 214 -13.91 2.85 8.70
CA LYS A 214 -14.16 1.41 8.87
C LYS A 214 -12.93 0.67 9.42
N LEU A 215 -11.74 0.99 8.91
CA LEU A 215 -10.48 0.38 9.32
C LEU A 215 -10.04 0.79 10.74
N ALA A 216 -10.45 1.98 11.18
CA ALA A 216 -10.24 2.47 12.55
C ALA A 216 -11.17 1.82 13.60
N GLN A 217 -12.21 1.09 13.19
CA GLN A 217 -13.04 0.35 14.14
C GLN A 217 -12.25 -0.81 14.78
N PRO A 218 -12.53 -1.16 16.06
CA PRO A 218 -12.01 -2.37 16.66
C PRO A 218 -12.29 -3.58 15.76
N VAL A 219 -11.25 -4.40 15.55
CA VAL A 219 -11.40 -5.62 14.76
C VAL A 219 -12.26 -6.60 15.54
N ASP A 220 -13.25 -7.20 14.89
CA ASP A 220 -14.04 -8.29 15.48
C ASP A 220 -13.07 -9.41 15.90
N SER A 221 -13.07 -9.72 17.19
CA SER A 221 -12.17 -10.68 17.83
C SER A 221 -12.86 -12.00 18.17
N THR A 222 -14.04 -12.25 17.59
CA THR A 222 -14.71 -13.54 17.69
C THR A 222 -13.76 -14.67 17.27
N PRO A 223 -13.45 -15.63 18.18
CA PRO A 223 -12.53 -16.72 17.86
C PRO A 223 -13.07 -17.56 16.71
N ARG A 224 -12.26 -17.69 15.65
CA ARG A 224 -12.62 -18.51 14.50
C ARG A 224 -12.50 -20.00 14.85
N PRO A 225 -13.32 -20.88 14.24
CA PRO A 225 -13.10 -22.31 14.32
C PRO A 225 -11.66 -22.65 13.88
N PRO A 226 -10.95 -23.56 14.56
CA PRO A 226 -9.62 -23.96 14.14
C PRO A 226 -9.70 -24.66 12.77
N PRO A 227 -8.73 -24.44 11.86
CA PRO A 227 -8.64 -25.19 10.61
C PRO A 227 -8.58 -26.71 10.84
N PRO A 228 -8.96 -27.52 9.82
CA PRO A 228 -8.86 -28.97 9.91
C PRO A 228 -7.44 -29.44 10.27
N PRO A 229 -7.28 -30.47 11.12
CA PRO A 229 -5.97 -31.03 11.45
C PRO A 229 -5.20 -31.46 10.20
N GLY A 230 -3.98 -30.95 10.05
CA GLY A 230 -3.13 -31.24 8.88
C GLY A 230 -3.51 -30.48 7.60
N ALA A 231 -4.46 -29.53 7.64
CA ALA A 231 -4.76 -28.67 6.52
C ALA A 231 -3.51 -27.91 6.03
N LYS A 232 -3.37 -27.83 4.72
CA LYS A 232 -2.29 -27.15 4.00
C LYS A 232 -2.86 -26.46 2.77
N LEU A 233 -2.08 -25.52 2.25
CA LEU A 233 -2.37 -24.82 1.00
C LEU A 233 -1.13 -24.81 0.11
N ARG A 234 -1.20 -25.45 -1.06
CA ARG A 234 -0.23 -25.34 -2.15
C ARG A 234 -0.69 -24.27 -3.14
N ILE A 235 -0.04 -23.12 -3.09
CA ILE A 235 -0.30 -21.96 -3.95
C ILE A 235 0.64 -22.03 -5.16
N ARG A 236 0.14 -21.70 -6.35
CA ARG A 236 0.98 -21.32 -7.50
C ARG A 236 0.68 -19.90 -7.92
N ALA A 237 1.68 -19.04 -7.85
CA ALA A 237 1.56 -17.62 -8.16
C ALA A 237 2.40 -17.27 -9.39
N ALA A 238 1.82 -16.59 -10.37
CA ALA A 238 2.54 -16.01 -11.49
C ALA A 238 2.52 -14.47 -11.44
N GLY A 239 3.47 -13.85 -12.15
CA GLY A 239 3.58 -12.39 -12.26
C GLY A 239 2.62 -11.77 -13.28
N ASP A 240 3.13 -10.81 -14.03
CA ASP A 240 2.32 -9.93 -14.89
C ASP A 240 1.68 -10.70 -16.07
N LEU A 241 0.37 -10.57 -16.22
CA LEU A 241 -0.43 -11.23 -17.25
C LEU A 241 -1.31 -10.22 -18.02
N MET A 242 -1.11 -10.18 -19.34
CA MET A 242 -1.91 -9.44 -20.31
C MET A 242 -1.91 -10.24 -21.63
N LEU A 243 -2.98 -10.98 -21.91
CA LEU A 243 -3.02 -11.96 -23.03
C LEU A 243 -3.13 -11.30 -24.42
N GLY A 244 -3.21 -9.98 -24.51
CA GLY A 244 -3.37 -9.22 -25.75
C GLY A 244 -4.27 -8.00 -25.53
N THR A 245 -4.11 -6.98 -26.37
CA THR A 245 -4.82 -5.71 -26.23
C THR A 245 -5.39 -5.19 -27.56
N THR A 246 -6.60 -4.65 -27.46
CA THR A 246 -7.31 -3.93 -28.53
C THR A 246 -6.83 -2.49 -28.69
N VAL A 247 -6.08 -1.96 -27.70
CA VAL A 247 -5.52 -0.60 -27.72
C VAL A 247 -4.03 -0.63 -27.34
N PRO A 248 -3.14 0.03 -28.12
CA PRO A 248 -3.35 0.34 -29.54
C PRO A 248 -3.72 -0.93 -30.34
N GLU A 249 -4.31 -0.75 -31.52
CA GLU A 249 -4.70 -1.87 -32.39
C GLU A 249 -3.48 -2.68 -32.86
N GLY A 250 -3.71 -3.95 -33.25
CA GLY A 250 -2.68 -4.85 -33.80
C GLY A 250 -1.96 -5.75 -32.79
N TYR A 251 -2.26 -5.65 -31.50
CA TYR A 251 -1.61 -6.42 -30.42
C TYR A 251 -2.54 -7.50 -29.81
N MET A 252 -3.38 -8.10 -30.65
CA MET A 252 -4.20 -9.26 -30.30
C MET A 252 -3.53 -10.54 -30.85
N PRO A 253 -3.46 -11.63 -30.07
CA PRO A 253 -2.97 -12.92 -30.59
C PRO A 253 -3.93 -13.45 -31.66
N PRO A 254 -3.41 -13.90 -32.84
CA PRO A 254 -4.25 -14.32 -33.96
C PRO A 254 -5.07 -15.58 -33.67
N GLU A 255 -4.59 -16.43 -32.76
CA GLU A 255 -5.26 -17.66 -32.31
C GLU A 255 -6.05 -17.46 -30.99
N GLY A 256 -6.26 -16.22 -30.56
CA GLY A 256 -6.92 -15.89 -29.29
C GLY A 256 -6.01 -16.00 -28.06
N GLY A 257 -6.47 -15.46 -26.93
CA GLY A 257 -5.66 -15.30 -25.71
C GLY A 257 -5.12 -16.61 -25.13
N GLY A 258 -5.86 -17.72 -25.26
CA GLY A 258 -5.44 -19.03 -24.77
C GLY A 258 -4.13 -19.54 -25.40
N SER A 259 -3.84 -19.16 -26.65
CA SER A 259 -2.58 -19.52 -27.34
C SER A 259 -1.32 -19.00 -26.61
N VAL A 260 -1.44 -17.88 -25.90
CA VAL A 260 -0.33 -17.21 -25.19
C VAL A 260 0.13 -18.01 -23.96
N ILE A 261 -0.78 -18.78 -23.33
CA ILE A 261 -0.52 -19.53 -22.09
C ILE A 261 -0.61 -21.06 -22.25
N ALA A 262 -0.94 -21.57 -23.43
CA ALA A 262 -1.18 -22.99 -23.68
C ALA A 262 -0.04 -23.92 -23.21
N ALA A 263 1.22 -23.52 -23.39
CA ALA A 263 2.38 -24.35 -23.01
C ALA A 263 2.71 -24.33 -21.51
N VAL A 264 2.19 -23.33 -20.75
CA VAL A 264 2.38 -23.21 -19.31
C VAL A 264 1.14 -23.59 -18.50
N ARG A 265 -0.01 -23.81 -19.14
CA ARG A 265 -1.26 -24.20 -18.48
C ARG A 265 -1.14 -25.39 -17.51
N PRO A 266 -0.42 -26.49 -17.83
CA PRO A 266 -0.22 -27.60 -16.87
C PRO A 266 0.59 -27.21 -15.63
N LEU A 267 1.37 -26.12 -15.70
CA LEU A 267 2.07 -25.56 -14.54
C LEU A 267 1.15 -24.69 -13.67
N LEU A 268 -0.04 -24.30 -14.14
CA LEU A 268 -1.03 -23.53 -13.38
C LEU A 268 -2.10 -24.43 -12.74
N GLU A 269 -2.52 -25.50 -13.43
CA GLU A 269 -3.62 -26.38 -13.02
C GLU A 269 -3.33 -27.24 -11.76
N ASP A 270 -2.07 -27.59 -11.48
CA ASP A 270 -1.68 -28.48 -10.37
C ASP A 270 -1.37 -27.70 -9.07
N ALA A 271 -2.39 -27.03 -8.51
CA ALA A 271 -2.34 -26.30 -7.24
C ALA A 271 -3.67 -26.41 -6.47
N ASP A 272 -3.68 -26.07 -5.18
CA ASP A 272 -4.93 -25.82 -4.44
C ASP A 272 -5.49 -24.42 -4.73
N LEU A 273 -4.59 -23.48 -5.03
CA LEU A 273 -4.92 -22.08 -5.33
C LEU A 273 -3.94 -21.52 -6.36
N THR A 274 -4.45 -21.04 -7.50
CA THR A 274 -3.64 -20.38 -8.53
C THR A 274 -3.93 -18.88 -8.62
N PHE A 275 -2.87 -18.08 -8.60
CA PHE A 275 -2.87 -16.61 -8.61
C PHE A 275 -2.12 -16.04 -9.81
N VAL A 276 -2.62 -14.94 -10.38
CA VAL A 276 -1.87 -14.08 -11.34
C VAL A 276 -2.07 -12.59 -11.06
N ASN A 277 -1.14 -11.74 -11.53
CA ASN A 277 -1.41 -10.30 -11.66
C ASN A 277 -2.07 -10.00 -13.00
N LEU A 278 -3.37 -9.66 -12.98
CA LEU A 278 -4.12 -9.31 -14.17
C LEU A 278 -3.86 -7.84 -14.52
N GLU A 279 -2.90 -7.62 -15.41
CA GLU A 279 -2.43 -6.29 -15.80
C GLU A 279 -3.25 -5.70 -16.95
N GLY A 280 -3.75 -6.54 -17.87
CA GLY A 280 -4.74 -6.10 -18.85
C GLY A 280 -6.14 -6.00 -18.22
N PRO A 281 -6.76 -4.81 -18.11
CA PRO A 281 -8.16 -4.73 -17.71
C PRO A 281 -9.06 -5.32 -18.79
N LEU A 282 -10.13 -6.01 -18.36
CA LEU A 282 -11.08 -6.73 -19.21
C LEU A 282 -12.31 -5.84 -19.46
N CYS A 283 -12.40 -5.22 -20.63
CA CYS A 283 -13.58 -4.45 -21.04
C CYS A 283 -13.66 -4.27 -22.55
N ASP A 284 -14.87 -4.16 -23.09
CA ASP A 284 -15.08 -4.04 -24.55
C ASP A 284 -15.34 -2.57 -24.99
N THR A 285 -15.49 -1.65 -24.03
CA THR A 285 -15.87 -0.24 -24.22
C THR A 285 -14.91 0.72 -23.48
N GLY A 286 -15.36 1.93 -23.13
CA GLY A 286 -14.56 2.95 -22.47
C GLY A 286 -13.65 3.79 -23.40
N LYS A 287 -13.12 4.89 -22.85
CA LYS A 287 -12.14 5.78 -23.48
C LYS A 287 -10.95 5.97 -22.55
N THR A 288 -9.73 5.92 -23.08
CA THR A 288 -8.52 6.19 -22.30
C THR A 288 -8.15 7.68 -22.30
N THR A 289 -7.69 8.16 -21.14
CA THR A 289 -7.04 9.48 -20.99
C THR A 289 -5.51 9.38 -20.91
N LYS A 290 -4.97 8.15 -20.80
CA LYS A 290 -3.53 7.86 -20.68
C LYS A 290 -2.78 8.09 -22.00
N CYS A 291 -3.46 7.98 -23.14
CA CYS A 291 -2.86 8.15 -24.46
C CYS A 291 -3.08 9.55 -25.04
N ARG A 292 -2.13 10.47 -24.81
CA ARG A 292 -2.09 11.81 -25.41
C ARG A 292 -1.56 11.83 -26.86
N SER A 293 -0.84 10.79 -27.27
CA SER A 293 -0.28 10.62 -28.61
C SER A 293 -0.14 9.12 -28.91
N PRO A 294 -0.38 8.65 -30.15
CA PRO A 294 -0.22 7.25 -30.53
C PRO A 294 1.18 6.69 -30.24
N ALA A 295 2.23 7.50 -30.40
CA ALA A 295 3.62 7.06 -30.35
C ALA A 295 4.06 6.50 -28.99
N ASN A 296 3.43 6.94 -27.89
CA ASN A 296 3.73 6.52 -26.52
C ASN A 296 2.47 6.04 -25.79
N CYS A 297 1.52 5.43 -26.50
CA CYS A 297 0.29 4.91 -25.90
C CYS A 297 0.54 3.58 -25.18
N TYR A 298 0.57 3.63 -23.85
CA TYR A 298 0.60 2.47 -22.95
C TYR A 298 -0.70 2.37 -22.15
N ALA A 299 -1.84 2.46 -22.85
CA ALA A 299 -3.12 2.04 -22.33
C ALA A 299 -3.42 0.64 -22.85
N PHE A 300 -3.86 -0.28 -22.00
CA PHE A 300 -4.26 -1.64 -22.38
C PHE A 300 -5.75 -1.87 -22.16
N ARG A 301 -6.37 -2.60 -23.08
CA ARG A 301 -7.75 -3.07 -23.00
C ARG A 301 -7.85 -4.43 -23.67
N SER A 302 -8.02 -5.46 -22.85
CA SER A 302 -8.29 -6.82 -23.30
C SER A 302 -9.82 -7.04 -23.37
N PRO A 303 -10.35 -7.83 -24.34
CA PRO A 303 -11.78 -8.14 -24.39
C PRO A 303 -12.26 -8.88 -23.15
N THR A 304 -13.53 -8.76 -22.79
CA THR A 304 -14.09 -9.49 -21.62
C THR A 304 -13.99 -11.01 -21.78
N SER A 305 -14.13 -11.53 -23.00
CA SER A 305 -13.97 -12.95 -23.32
C SER A 305 -12.58 -13.51 -22.97
N PHE A 306 -11.54 -12.67 -22.82
CA PHE A 306 -10.22 -13.16 -22.39
C PHE A 306 -10.20 -13.68 -20.95
N GLY A 307 -11.21 -13.36 -20.14
CA GLY A 307 -11.41 -13.98 -18.83
C GLY A 307 -11.65 -15.50 -18.91
N GLU A 308 -12.26 -16.01 -20.00
CA GLU A 308 -12.51 -17.44 -20.18
C GLU A 308 -11.18 -18.23 -20.18
N TYR A 309 -10.14 -17.71 -20.82
CA TYR A 309 -8.81 -18.33 -20.82
C TYR A 309 -8.14 -18.35 -19.44
N LEU A 310 -8.44 -17.38 -18.56
CA LEU A 310 -7.99 -17.43 -17.17
C LEU A 310 -8.67 -18.58 -16.42
N LYS A 311 -9.99 -18.74 -16.65
CA LYS A 311 -10.77 -19.81 -16.03
C LYS A 311 -10.34 -21.19 -16.51
N GLU A 312 -10.14 -21.36 -17.82
CA GLU A 312 -9.62 -22.58 -18.43
C GLU A 312 -8.21 -22.94 -17.93
N ALA A 313 -7.40 -21.93 -17.60
CA ALA A 313 -6.06 -22.14 -17.04
C ALA A 313 -6.03 -22.42 -15.52
N GLY A 314 -7.20 -22.56 -14.89
CA GLY A 314 -7.31 -22.85 -13.46
C GLY A 314 -6.99 -21.66 -12.55
N VAL A 315 -7.06 -20.41 -13.03
CA VAL A 315 -6.87 -19.24 -12.18
C VAL A 315 -8.04 -19.09 -11.21
N ASP A 316 -7.75 -19.10 -9.91
CA ASP A 316 -8.74 -18.97 -8.83
C ASP A 316 -8.90 -17.53 -8.35
N VAL A 317 -7.80 -16.78 -8.32
CA VAL A 317 -7.74 -15.44 -7.74
C VAL A 317 -6.78 -14.54 -8.51
N VAL A 318 -7.10 -13.25 -8.66
CA VAL A 318 -6.25 -12.28 -9.35
C VAL A 318 -6.00 -11.00 -8.54
N SER A 319 -4.83 -10.42 -8.75
CA SER A 319 -4.60 -9.01 -8.47
C SER A 319 -5.11 -8.17 -9.64
N THR A 320 -6.01 -7.23 -9.38
CA THR A 320 -6.37 -6.13 -10.29
C THR A 320 -5.77 -4.80 -9.84
N ALA A 321 -4.82 -4.79 -8.90
CA ALA A 321 -4.13 -3.59 -8.43
C ALA A 321 -2.81 -3.39 -9.21
N ASN A 322 -2.81 -2.50 -10.20
CA ASN A 322 -1.64 -2.14 -11.00
C ASN A 322 -1.81 -0.77 -11.67
N ASN A 323 -0.76 -0.32 -12.36
CA ASN A 323 -0.70 0.93 -13.13
C ASN A 323 -1.60 0.92 -14.39
N HIS A 324 -2.18 -0.22 -14.77
CA HIS A 324 -3.05 -0.40 -15.93
C HIS A 324 -4.54 -0.55 -15.59
N SER A 325 -4.89 -0.86 -14.34
CA SER A 325 -6.28 -0.99 -13.86
C SER A 325 -7.13 0.26 -14.12
N GLY A 326 -6.52 1.44 -14.28
CA GLY A 326 -7.20 2.71 -14.52
C GLY A 326 -7.33 3.12 -15.99
N ASP A 327 -6.78 2.34 -16.93
CA ASP A 327 -6.49 2.81 -18.30
C ASP A 327 -7.71 3.32 -19.08
N PHE A 328 -8.88 2.74 -18.82
CA PHE A 328 -10.17 3.09 -19.43
C PHE A 328 -11.21 3.52 -18.38
N GLY A 329 -10.71 3.98 -17.21
CA GLY A 329 -11.51 4.51 -16.12
C GLY A 329 -12.39 3.48 -15.39
N GLU A 330 -13.30 4.00 -14.58
CA GLU A 330 -14.14 3.23 -13.66
C GLU A 330 -15.13 2.28 -14.35
N GLU A 331 -15.58 2.61 -15.56
CA GLU A 331 -16.42 1.74 -16.40
C GLU A 331 -15.69 0.40 -16.70
N CYS A 332 -14.44 0.48 -17.14
CA CYS A 332 -13.64 -0.68 -17.49
C CYS A 332 -13.24 -1.51 -16.26
N ARG A 333 -13.01 -0.86 -15.12
CA ARG A 333 -12.78 -1.53 -13.82
C ARG A 333 -13.97 -2.40 -13.44
N ARG A 334 -15.17 -1.82 -13.45
CA ARG A 334 -16.41 -2.54 -13.11
C ARG A 334 -16.72 -3.67 -14.09
N ALA A 335 -16.42 -3.48 -15.39
CA ALA A 335 -16.49 -4.55 -16.38
C ALA A 335 -15.50 -5.69 -16.07
N THR A 336 -14.27 -5.36 -15.66
CA THR A 336 -13.26 -6.36 -15.25
C THR A 336 -13.73 -7.15 -14.03
N GLU A 337 -14.17 -6.44 -12.99
CA GLU A 337 -14.71 -7.01 -11.74
C GLU A 337 -15.91 -7.94 -12.03
N SER A 338 -16.88 -7.46 -12.82
CA SER A 338 -18.08 -8.24 -13.18
C SER A 338 -17.77 -9.46 -14.05
N THR A 339 -16.75 -9.38 -14.92
CA THR A 339 -16.28 -10.52 -15.73
C THR A 339 -15.65 -11.59 -14.84
N LEU A 340 -14.82 -11.19 -13.87
CA LEU A 340 -14.19 -12.10 -12.91
C LEU A 340 -15.21 -12.75 -11.99
N ASP A 341 -16.18 -11.98 -11.48
CA ASP A 341 -17.30 -12.49 -10.68
C ASP A 341 -18.13 -13.53 -11.45
N ALA A 342 -18.47 -13.26 -12.72
CA ALA A 342 -19.24 -14.18 -13.57
C ALA A 342 -18.50 -15.51 -13.84
N LEU A 343 -17.17 -15.49 -13.85
CA LEU A 343 -16.32 -16.67 -14.00
C LEU A 343 -15.99 -17.36 -12.67
N GLY A 344 -16.40 -16.80 -11.53
CA GLY A 344 -16.04 -17.26 -10.21
C GLY A 344 -14.52 -17.24 -9.97
N ILE A 345 -13.86 -16.17 -10.41
CA ILE A 345 -12.46 -15.85 -10.14
C ILE A 345 -12.44 -14.71 -9.12
N ALA A 346 -11.88 -14.94 -7.94
CA ALA A 346 -11.83 -13.93 -6.89
C ALA A 346 -10.84 -12.81 -7.24
N TRP A 347 -11.06 -11.59 -6.75
CA TRP A 347 -10.19 -10.46 -7.08
C TRP A 347 -10.04 -9.45 -5.94
N SER A 348 -8.91 -8.75 -5.94
CA SER A 348 -8.64 -7.60 -5.10
C SER A 348 -7.87 -6.56 -5.92
N GLY A 349 -8.13 -5.28 -5.65
CA GLY A 349 -7.43 -4.16 -6.26
C GLY A 349 -7.97 -2.78 -5.84
N PRO A 350 -9.28 -2.49 -6.01
CA PRO A 350 -9.91 -1.25 -5.56
C PRO A 350 -9.79 -1.01 -4.03
N PRO A 351 -9.95 0.24 -3.54
CA PRO A 351 -9.78 0.56 -2.12
C PRO A 351 -10.73 -0.24 -1.21
N GLY A 352 -10.18 -0.95 -0.23
CA GLY A 352 -10.90 -1.77 0.73
C GLY A 352 -11.30 -3.16 0.23
N SER A 353 -10.95 -3.54 -1.00
CA SER A 353 -11.28 -4.86 -1.57
C SER A 353 -10.36 -5.95 -1.04
N VAL A 354 -10.95 -7.12 -0.73
CA VAL A 354 -10.27 -8.33 -0.27
C VAL A 354 -10.91 -9.52 -0.99
N ALA A 355 -10.11 -10.28 -1.74
CA ALA A 355 -10.55 -11.55 -2.31
C ALA A 355 -10.66 -12.59 -1.18
N THR A 356 -11.76 -13.33 -1.13
CA THR A 356 -11.95 -14.43 -0.17
C THR A 356 -12.18 -15.73 -0.95
N VAL A 357 -11.39 -16.75 -0.65
CA VAL A 357 -11.52 -18.09 -1.24
C VAL A 357 -11.36 -19.16 -0.17
N GLU A 358 -12.07 -20.29 -0.30
CA GLU A 358 -11.96 -21.42 0.62
C GLU A 358 -11.35 -22.63 -0.10
N ARG A 359 -10.29 -23.21 0.47
CA ARG A 359 -9.58 -24.40 -0.05
C ARG A 359 -9.13 -25.25 1.12
N ASN A 360 -9.29 -26.57 1.05
CA ASN A 360 -8.86 -27.52 2.09
C ASN A 360 -9.36 -27.19 3.52
N GLY A 361 -10.53 -26.53 3.63
CA GLY A 361 -11.11 -26.04 4.89
C GLY A 361 -10.38 -24.83 5.50
N LEU A 362 -9.51 -24.16 4.75
CA LEU A 362 -8.86 -22.89 5.08
C LEU A 362 -9.58 -21.76 4.36
N LYS A 363 -9.93 -20.70 5.09
CA LYS A 363 -10.45 -19.46 4.53
C LYS A 363 -9.29 -18.51 4.25
N ILE A 364 -9.08 -18.18 2.98
CA ILE A 364 -7.88 -17.48 2.50
C ILE A 364 -8.29 -16.09 2.02
N GLY A 365 -7.64 -15.07 2.58
CA GLY A 365 -7.81 -13.68 2.19
C GLY A 365 -6.66 -13.22 1.30
N LEU A 366 -6.95 -12.59 0.16
CA LEU A 366 -5.94 -11.92 -0.65
C LEU A 366 -6.21 -10.41 -0.75
N VAL A 367 -5.18 -9.62 -0.47
CA VAL A 367 -5.21 -8.15 -0.51
C VAL A 367 -4.16 -7.66 -1.49
N ALA A 368 -4.59 -7.11 -2.63
CA ALA A 368 -3.72 -6.61 -3.68
C ALA A 368 -3.58 -5.09 -3.60
N PHE A 369 -2.34 -4.59 -3.69
CA PHE A 369 -2.00 -3.17 -3.54
C PHE A 369 -1.29 -2.57 -4.76
N HIS A 370 -1.45 -1.26 -4.95
CA HIS A 370 -0.73 -0.48 -5.97
C HIS A 370 -0.48 0.94 -5.45
N THR A 371 0.29 1.75 -6.17
CA THR A 371 0.74 3.12 -5.85
C THR A 371 -0.27 4.21 -6.21
N SER A 372 -1.50 3.83 -6.57
CA SER A 372 -2.61 4.76 -6.84
C SER A 372 -3.66 4.74 -5.73
N ALA A 373 -4.17 5.91 -5.38
CA ALA A 373 -5.36 6.08 -4.53
C ALA A 373 -6.68 5.61 -5.18
N GLY A 374 -6.63 5.16 -6.44
CA GLY A 374 -7.69 4.36 -7.07
C GLY A 374 -7.64 2.87 -6.72
N CYS A 375 -6.70 2.43 -5.90
CA CYS A 375 -6.52 1.04 -5.47
C CYS A 375 -6.33 1.00 -3.93
N ASN A 376 -6.18 -0.20 -3.35
CA ASN A 376 -5.53 -0.32 -2.05
C ASN A 376 -4.12 0.28 -2.14
N HIS A 377 -3.89 1.40 -1.47
CA HIS A 377 -2.73 2.24 -1.76
C HIS A 377 -1.51 1.84 -0.92
N LEU A 378 -0.48 1.24 -1.55
CA LEU A 378 0.69 0.71 -0.81
C LEU A 378 1.50 1.78 -0.07
N ASN A 379 1.51 3.02 -0.58
CA ASN A 379 2.20 4.13 0.08
C ASN A 379 1.46 4.63 1.34
N ASN A 380 0.18 4.31 1.51
CA ASN A 380 -0.58 4.63 2.72
C ASN A 380 -0.46 3.48 3.73
N LEU A 381 0.74 3.33 4.32
CA LEU A 381 1.07 2.25 5.25
C LEU A 381 0.07 2.09 6.41
N PRO A 382 -0.46 3.16 7.07
CA PRO A 382 -1.48 2.99 8.11
C PRO A 382 -2.77 2.35 7.59
N THR A 383 -3.23 2.73 6.40
CA THR A 383 -4.44 2.16 5.77
C THR A 383 -4.16 0.72 5.30
N ALA A 384 -2.99 0.46 4.72
CA ALA A 384 -2.60 -0.86 4.23
C ALA A 384 -2.47 -1.90 5.36
N THR A 385 -1.74 -1.56 6.42
CA THR A 385 -1.57 -2.45 7.59
C THR A 385 -2.87 -2.66 8.35
N ALA A 386 -3.74 -1.65 8.48
CA ALA A 386 -5.06 -1.83 9.08
C ALA A 386 -5.96 -2.79 8.27
N LEU A 387 -5.93 -2.72 6.93
CA LEU A 387 -6.67 -3.63 6.05
C LEU A 387 -6.16 -5.09 6.16
N VAL A 388 -4.84 -5.29 6.13
CA VAL A 388 -4.23 -6.61 6.33
C VAL A 388 -4.57 -7.17 7.71
N LYS A 389 -4.53 -6.35 8.76
CA LYS A 389 -4.89 -6.75 10.13
C LYS A 389 -6.36 -7.16 10.27
N GLN A 390 -7.30 -6.44 9.63
CA GLN A 390 -8.71 -6.85 9.58
C GLN A 390 -8.90 -8.16 8.80
N THR A 391 -8.12 -8.36 7.73
CA THR A 391 -8.14 -9.61 6.96
C THR A 391 -7.61 -10.79 7.80
N ALA A 392 -6.49 -10.62 8.51
CA ALA A 392 -5.88 -11.66 9.35
C ALA A 392 -6.75 -12.10 10.53
N ALA A 393 -7.55 -11.20 11.11
CA ALA A 393 -8.54 -11.58 12.12
C ALA A 393 -9.65 -12.49 11.57
N THR A 394 -9.94 -12.41 10.26
CA THR A 394 -11.11 -13.06 9.63
C THR A 394 -10.78 -14.20 8.66
N HIS A 395 -9.48 -14.49 8.41
CA HIS A 395 -8.97 -15.47 7.45
C HIS A 395 -7.79 -16.27 8.02
N ASP A 396 -7.70 -17.57 7.73
CA ASP A 396 -6.66 -18.49 8.21
C ASP A 396 -5.29 -18.21 7.58
N ILE A 397 -5.31 -17.85 6.30
CA ILE A 397 -4.14 -17.48 5.52
C ILE A 397 -4.42 -16.12 4.89
N VAL A 398 -3.43 -15.22 4.95
CA VAL A 398 -3.48 -13.91 4.29
C VAL A 398 -2.34 -13.82 3.31
N ILE A 399 -2.68 -13.64 2.04
CA ILE A 399 -1.74 -13.38 0.95
C ILE A 399 -1.82 -11.88 0.63
N VAL A 400 -0.67 -11.22 0.51
CA VAL A 400 -0.62 -9.85 0.00
C VAL A 400 0.04 -9.87 -1.37
N SER A 401 -0.53 -9.16 -2.34
CA SER A 401 0.15 -8.86 -3.59
C SER A 401 0.37 -7.36 -3.75
N PHE A 402 1.38 -6.97 -4.53
CA PHE A 402 1.61 -5.55 -4.83
C PHE A 402 2.15 -5.31 -6.23
N HIS A 403 1.79 -4.16 -6.81
CA HIS A 403 2.39 -3.60 -8.02
C HIS A 403 3.11 -2.28 -7.71
N GLY A 404 4.44 -2.32 -7.73
CA GLY A 404 5.31 -1.23 -7.30
C GLY A 404 6.76 -1.44 -7.75
N GLY A 405 7.68 -0.60 -7.29
CA GLY A 405 9.06 -0.56 -7.76
C GLY A 405 9.23 0.03 -9.16
N ALA A 406 10.45 0.43 -9.50
CA ALA A 406 10.80 0.92 -10.83
C ALA A 406 10.93 -0.22 -11.85
N GLU A 407 10.71 0.07 -13.12
CA GLU A 407 10.49 -0.95 -14.15
C GLU A 407 11.68 -1.15 -15.10
N GLY A 408 11.76 -2.35 -15.66
CA GLY A 408 12.69 -2.75 -16.72
C GLY A 408 14.06 -3.21 -16.24
N GLY A 409 14.92 -3.61 -17.18
CA GLY A 409 16.21 -4.28 -16.90
C GLY A 409 17.27 -3.46 -16.14
N LYS A 410 17.03 -2.19 -15.82
CA LYS A 410 17.88 -1.39 -14.91
C LYS A 410 17.42 -1.47 -13.45
N ALA A 411 16.22 -1.97 -13.20
CA ALA A 411 15.57 -2.05 -11.90
C ALA A 411 15.45 -3.52 -11.43
N LEU A 412 16.55 -4.25 -11.52
CA LEU A 412 16.66 -5.66 -11.09
C LEU A 412 16.80 -5.82 -9.58
N HIS A 413 17.47 -4.86 -8.95
CA HIS A 413 17.71 -4.85 -7.51
C HIS A 413 16.52 -4.24 -6.76
N VAL A 414 16.29 -4.70 -5.53
CA VAL A 414 15.39 -4.08 -4.56
C VAL A 414 16.22 -3.09 -3.74
N PRO A 415 16.17 -1.77 -4.00
CA PRO A 415 16.98 -0.81 -3.24
C PRO A 415 16.51 -0.72 -1.77
N ALA A 416 17.33 -0.07 -0.94
CA ALA A 416 16.84 0.51 0.31
C ALA A 416 16.27 1.90 0.01
N GLY A 417 15.08 2.20 0.50
CA GLY A 417 14.41 3.46 0.23
C GLY A 417 13.39 3.39 -0.92
N ARG A 418 12.93 4.57 -1.32
CA ARG A 418 11.80 4.78 -2.22
C ARG A 418 12.19 4.73 -3.69
N GLU A 419 11.48 3.94 -4.48
CA GLU A 419 11.66 3.87 -5.94
C GLU A 419 10.80 4.91 -6.66
N MET A 420 11.30 5.39 -7.80
CA MET A 420 10.63 6.38 -8.66
C MET A 420 10.67 5.90 -10.11
N PHE A 421 9.56 6.05 -10.85
CA PHE A 421 9.50 5.70 -12.27
C PHE A 421 8.59 6.66 -13.04
N PHE A 422 9.08 7.25 -14.13
CA PHE A 422 8.41 8.34 -14.88
C PHE A 422 7.81 9.49 -14.02
N GLY A 423 8.37 9.74 -12.84
CA GLY A 423 7.89 10.75 -11.89
C GLY A 423 6.84 10.24 -10.88
N GLU A 424 6.27 9.07 -11.13
CA GLU A 424 5.43 8.30 -10.20
C GLU A 424 6.28 7.79 -9.03
N ASP A 425 5.68 7.85 -7.85
CA ASP A 425 6.21 7.31 -6.61
C ASP A 425 5.88 5.81 -6.52
N ARG A 426 6.90 4.97 -6.77
CA ARG A 426 6.78 3.52 -6.85
C ARG A 426 6.94 2.81 -5.50
N GLY A 427 7.05 3.59 -4.42
CA GLY A 427 7.08 3.14 -3.03
C GLY A 427 8.43 2.66 -2.51
N ASP A 428 8.52 2.51 -1.18
CA ASP A 428 9.61 1.79 -0.52
C ASP A 428 9.14 0.37 -0.26
N LEU A 429 9.60 -0.57 -1.10
CA LEU A 429 9.08 -1.92 -1.09
C LEU A 429 9.51 -2.69 0.16
N ARG A 430 10.71 -2.46 0.70
CA ARG A 430 11.18 -3.16 1.91
C ARG A 430 10.34 -2.76 3.13
N VAL A 431 10.09 -1.45 3.29
CA VAL A 431 9.23 -0.95 4.37
C VAL A 431 7.79 -1.46 4.21
N PHE A 432 7.24 -1.45 3.00
CA PHE A 432 5.88 -1.94 2.75
C PHE A 432 5.74 -3.45 3.03
N THR A 433 6.61 -4.29 2.47
CA THR A 433 6.50 -5.76 2.60
C THR A 433 6.69 -6.23 4.04
N HIS A 434 7.61 -5.62 4.80
CA HIS A 434 7.81 -5.92 6.22
C HIS A 434 6.59 -5.49 7.03
N ALA A 435 6.07 -4.28 6.81
CA ALA A 435 4.90 -3.77 7.54
C ALA A 435 3.62 -4.60 7.32
N VAL A 436 3.39 -5.15 6.12
CA VAL A 436 2.24 -6.04 5.89
C VAL A 436 2.43 -7.43 6.51
N VAL A 437 3.65 -7.95 6.59
CA VAL A 437 3.95 -9.18 7.35
C VAL A 437 3.71 -8.96 8.84
N ASP A 438 4.19 -7.85 9.40
CA ASP A 438 3.93 -7.43 10.79
C ASP A 438 2.44 -7.26 11.09
N ALA A 439 1.64 -6.89 10.08
CA ALA A 439 0.18 -6.78 10.17
C ALA A 439 -0.57 -8.13 10.03
N GLY A 440 0.11 -9.23 9.68
CA GLY A 440 -0.46 -10.57 9.58
C GLY A 440 -0.45 -11.22 8.18
N ALA A 441 0.29 -10.68 7.21
CA ALA A 441 0.50 -11.36 5.92
C ALA A 441 1.39 -12.61 6.09
N HIS A 442 1.02 -13.70 5.43
CA HIS A 442 1.70 -15.00 5.50
C HIS A 442 2.60 -15.27 4.27
N LEU A 443 2.26 -14.65 3.13
CA LEU A 443 2.99 -14.68 1.87
C LEU A 443 2.84 -13.31 1.18
N VAL A 444 3.91 -12.78 0.60
CA VAL A 444 3.88 -11.52 -0.15
C VAL A 444 4.40 -11.70 -1.59
N LEU A 445 3.61 -11.26 -2.56
CA LEU A 445 3.79 -11.48 -4.01
C LEU A 445 3.92 -10.15 -4.75
N GLY A 446 5.13 -9.80 -5.18
CA GLY A 446 5.41 -8.57 -5.92
C GLY A 446 5.33 -8.72 -7.44
N HIS A 447 4.94 -7.63 -8.09
CA HIS A 447 4.88 -7.45 -9.55
C HIS A 447 5.12 -5.98 -9.91
N GLY A 448 5.21 -5.67 -11.21
CA GLY A 448 5.36 -4.30 -11.72
C GLY A 448 6.76 -3.90 -12.20
N PRO A 449 7.89 -4.40 -11.66
CA PRO A 449 9.20 -4.12 -12.26
C PRO A 449 9.39 -4.70 -13.68
N HIS A 450 8.48 -5.57 -14.15
CA HIS A 450 8.57 -6.29 -15.42
C HIS A 450 9.86 -7.13 -15.59
N VAL A 451 10.50 -7.48 -14.47
CA VAL A 451 11.65 -8.37 -14.32
C VAL A 451 11.49 -9.16 -13.03
N ALA A 452 11.96 -10.40 -12.99
CA ALA A 452 12.06 -11.15 -11.73
C ALA A 452 13.09 -10.49 -10.79
N ARG A 453 12.74 -10.31 -9.52
CA ARG A 453 13.61 -9.72 -8.48
C ARG A 453 13.87 -10.72 -7.34
N ALA A 454 14.69 -10.30 -6.37
CA ALA A 454 15.04 -11.06 -5.18
C ALA A 454 13.85 -11.59 -4.35
N MET A 455 14.12 -12.62 -3.53
CA MET A 455 13.20 -13.18 -2.54
C MET A 455 13.79 -13.12 -1.13
N GLU A 456 12.97 -12.78 -0.14
CA GLU A 456 13.36 -12.64 1.27
C GLU A 456 12.49 -13.52 2.17
N PHE A 457 13.07 -14.00 3.28
CA PHE A 457 12.32 -14.49 4.43
C PHE A 457 12.36 -13.46 5.56
N TYR A 458 11.22 -12.83 5.84
CA TYR A 458 11.04 -11.91 6.97
C TYR A 458 10.07 -12.54 7.96
N GLN A 459 10.47 -12.68 9.23
CA GLN A 459 9.73 -13.41 10.29
C GLN A 459 9.22 -14.81 9.87
N GLY A 460 9.99 -15.51 9.02
CA GLY A 460 9.62 -16.83 8.50
C GLY A 460 8.54 -16.83 7.41
N ARG A 461 8.07 -15.65 6.97
CA ARG A 461 7.16 -15.47 5.83
C ARG A 461 7.97 -15.19 4.57
N LEU A 462 7.55 -15.75 3.43
CA LEU A 462 8.21 -15.53 2.15
C LEU A 462 7.70 -14.23 1.50
N ILE A 463 8.63 -13.41 1.03
CA ILE A 463 8.40 -12.22 0.22
C ILE A 463 9.10 -12.42 -1.12
N ALA A 464 8.37 -12.40 -2.23
CA ALA A 464 8.95 -12.33 -3.57
C ALA A 464 8.78 -10.90 -4.09
N TYR A 465 9.87 -10.15 -4.29
CA TYR A 465 9.76 -8.72 -4.62
C TYR A 465 9.36 -8.45 -6.09
N SER A 466 9.52 -9.42 -6.98
CA SER A 466 8.88 -9.44 -8.30
C SER A 466 8.95 -10.82 -8.93
N MET A 467 7.84 -11.31 -9.49
CA MET A 467 7.81 -12.54 -10.30
C MET A 467 8.13 -12.31 -11.79
N GLY A 468 8.22 -11.05 -12.23
CA GLY A 468 8.47 -10.68 -13.63
C GLY A 468 7.26 -10.91 -14.55
N ASN A 469 7.46 -10.73 -15.85
CA ASN A 469 6.38 -10.90 -16.83
C ASN A 469 6.10 -12.38 -17.06
N PHE A 470 4.86 -12.81 -16.81
CA PHE A 470 4.45 -14.20 -17.03
C PHE A 470 3.97 -14.45 -18.46
N ALA A 471 2.97 -13.67 -18.92
CA ALA A 471 2.35 -13.83 -20.24
C ALA A 471 1.80 -12.47 -20.71
N THR A 472 2.58 -11.71 -21.47
CA THR A 472 2.37 -10.29 -21.74
C THR A 472 2.49 -9.99 -23.23
N TYR A 473 1.41 -10.20 -23.98
CA TYR A 473 1.44 -10.28 -25.44
C TYR A 473 1.69 -8.91 -26.12
N GLY A 474 2.68 -8.87 -27.02
CA GLY A 474 2.96 -7.82 -28.00
C GLY A 474 3.54 -6.50 -27.45
N ARG A 475 2.92 -5.86 -26.46
CA ARG A 475 3.29 -4.48 -26.04
C ARG A 475 4.46 -4.39 -25.07
N PHE A 476 4.96 -5.51 -24.54
CA PHE A 476 5.96 -5.56 -23.48
C PHE A 476 7.38 -5.75 -24.04
N ASN A 477 8.38 -5.17 -23.36
CA ASN A 477 9.78 -5.35 -23.74
C ASN A 477 10.34 -6.66 -23.17
N LEU A 478 10.44 -7.71 -23.99
CA LEU A 478 10.90 -9.03 -23.53
C LEU A 478 12.42 -9.26 -23.67
N LYS A 479 13.20 -8.21 -23.96
CA LYS A 479 14.65 -8.35 -24.16
C LYS A 479 15.38 -8.56 -22.83
N GLY A 480 16.24 -9.58 -22.78
CA GLY A 480 17.07 -9.90 -21.62
C GLY A 480 16.22 -10.35 -20.41
N PRO A 481 16.45 -9.82 -19.20
CA PRO A 481 15.79 -10.32 -17.98
C PRO A 481 14.28 -10.09 -17.94
N GLN A 482 13.73 -9.23 -18.80
CA GLN A 482 12.29 -8.96 -18.88
C GLN A 482 11.51 -10.06 -19.63
N GLY A 483 12.20 -10.90 -20.41
CA GLY A 483 11.63 -12.11 -21.02
C GLY A 483 11.72 -13.35 -20.13
N LEU A 484 12.26 -13.22 -18.92
CA LEU A 484 12.31 -14.28 -17.90
C LEU A 484 11.20 -14.04 -16.88
N GLY A 485 10.48 -15.11 -16.55
CA GLY A 485 9.40 -15.11 -15.56
C GLY A 485 9.45 -16.36 -14.70
N MET A 486 8.53 -16.46 -13.74
CA MET A 486 8.37 -17.67 -12.95
C MET A 486 6.93 -17.88 -12.52
N ILE A 487 6.57 -19.15 -12.32
CA ILE A 487 5.49 -19.53 -11.42
C ILE A 487 6.15 -19.92 -10.09
N LEU A 488 5.79 -19.23 -9.02
CA LEU A 488 6.24 -19.50 -7.66
C LEU A 488 5.26 -20.48 -7.00
N GLU A 489 5.72 -21.70 -6.73
CA GLU A 489 5.00 -22.69 -5.94
C GLU A 489 5.37 -22.55 -4.44
N VAL A 490 4.37 -22.50 -3.55
CA VAL A 490 4.54 -22.39 -2.10
C VAL A 490 3.56 -23.29 -1.37
N GLU A 491 4.03 -24.10 -0.42
CA GLU A 491 3.17 -24.79 0.55
C GLU A 491 3.18 -24.07 1.90
N LEU A 492 1.99 -23.75 2.38
CA LEU A 492 1.75 -23.20 3.72
C LEU A 492 1.04 -24.22 4.62
N ASP A 493 1.41 -24.26 5.91
CA ASP A 493 0.65 -24.97 6.96
C ASP A 493 -0.65 -24.23 7.33
N SER A 494 -1.48 -24.83 8.17
CA SER A 494 -2.77 -24.26 8.62
C SER A 494 -2.66 -22.97 9.46
N ARG A 495 -1.45 -22.49 9.76
CA ARG A 495 -1.14 -21.20 10.41
C ARG A 495 -0.32 -20.30 9.47
N GLY A 496 -0.42 -20.57 8.17
CA GLY A 496 0.32 -19.93 7.08
C GLY A 496 1.84 -20.02 7.20
N GLY A 497 2.38 -20.98 7.95
CA GLY A 497 3.82 -21.22 8.08
C GLY A 497 4.38 -21.82 6.80
N PHE A 498 5.46 -21.24 6.25
CA PHE A 498 6.13 -21.79 5.08
C PHE A 498 6.67 -23.19 5.37
N SER A 499 6.28 -24.18 4.56
CA SER A 499 6.71 -25.57 4.70
C SER A 499 7.51 -26.11 3.50
N ASN A 500 7.22 -25.62 2.30
CA ASN A 500 7.94 -25.96 1.07
C ASN A 500 7.75 -24.84 0.03
N GLY A 501 8.62 -24.80 -0.98
CA GLY A 501 8.44 -23.90 -2.12
C GLY A 501 9.46 -24.11 -3.22
N ARG A 502 9.11 -23.76 -4.45
CA ARG A 502 9.96 -23.90 -5.64
C ARG A 502 9.62 -22.84 -6.68
N ILE A 503 10.66 -22.32 -7.34
CA ILE A 503 10.54 -21.58 -8.60
C ILE A 503 10.35 -22.58 -9.75
N LEU A 504 9.20 -22.54 -10.41
CA LEU A 504 8.96 -23.21 -11.69
C LEU A 504 9.35 -22.24 -12.82
N PRO A 505 10.46 -22.46 -13.54
CA PRO A 505 10.99 -21.47 -14.47
C PRO A 505 10.11 -21.28 -15.71
N THR A 506 9.85 -20.02 -16.08
CA THR A 506 9.20 -19.69 -17.35
C THR A 506 9.98 -18.62 -18.10
N LYS A 507 9.67 -18.50 -19.39
CA LYS A 507 10.14 -17.43 -20.26
C LYS A 507 9.07 -17.09 -21.27
N GLN A 508 9.17 -15.91 -21.85
CA GLN A 508 8.34 -15.51 -22.97
C GLN A 508 9.16 -15.47 -24.26
N VAL A 509 8.56 -15.95 -25.36
CA VAL A 509 9.20 -15.98 -26.68
C VAL A 509 8.35 -15.25 -27.71
N GLY A 510 9.01 -14.73 -28.76
CA GLY A 510 8.35 -13.96 -29.82
C GLY A 510 7.57 -12.76 -29.25
N GLU A 511 6.29 -12.69 -29.60
CA GLU A 511 5.34 -11.67 -29.15
C GLU A 511 4.81 -11.90 -27.71
N GLY A 512 5.48 -12.65 -26.84
CA GLY A 512 5.03 -12.85 -25.45
C GLY A 512 4.36 -14.19 -25.15
N ILE A 513 4.60 -15.21 -25.97
CA ILE A 513 4.08 -16.56 -25.73
C ILE A 513 4.84 -17.18 -24.55
N ALA A 514 4.12 -17.52 -23.48
CA ALA A 514 4.68 -18.08 -22.27
C ALA A 514 5.04 -19.56 -22.45
N GLN A 515 6.26 -19.93 -22.06
CA GLN A 515 6.80 -21.28 -22.13
C GLN A 515 7.53 -21.65 -20.83
N PRO A 516 7.59 -22.94 -20.46
CA PRO A 516 8.57 -23.41 -19.48
C PRO A 516 10.00 -23.06 -19.92
N ASP A 517 10.90 -22.80 -18.97
CA ASP A 517 12.33 -22.61 -19.25
C ASP A 517 13.20 -23.74 -18.66
N PRO A 518 13.45 -24.84 -19.41
CA PRO A 518 14.29 -25.95 -18.93
C PRO A 518 15.74 -25.55 -18.57
N ALA A 519 16.21 -24.40 -19.06
CA ALA A 519 17.52 -23.86 -18.71
C ALA A 519 17.54 -23.11 -17.36
N ALA A 520 16.38 -22.92 -16.73
CA ALA A 520 16.21 -22.30 -15.40
C ALA A 520 16.92 -20.94 -15.24
N ASN A 521 16.94 -20.10 -16.28
CA ASN A 521 17.69 -18.84 -16.28
C ASN A 521 17.20 -17.90 -15.17
N VAL A 522 15.88 -17.86 -14.94
CA VAL A 522 15.26 -17.08 -13.85
C VAL A 522 15.74 -17.52 -12.47
N VAL A 523 16.00 -18.81 -12.24
CA VAL A 523 16.47 -19.34 -10.95
C VAL A 523 17.87 -18.81 -10.65
N SER A 524 18.74 -18.83 -11.65
CA SER A 524 20.10 -18.28 -11.56
C SER A 524 20.08 -16.77 -11.30
N LEU A 525 19.22 -16.04 -12.01
CA LEU A 525 19.04 -14.59 -11.83
C LEU A 525 18.52 -14.25 -10.42
N VAL A 526 17.41 -14.85 -10.00
CA VAL A 526 16.77 -14.57 -8.71
C VAL A 526 17.68 -14.99 -7.56
N ARG A 527 18.42 -16.10 -7.65
CA ARG A 527 19.43 -16.50 -6.63
C ARG A 527 20.52 -15.45 -6.47
N LYS A 528 21.05 -14.93 -7.59
CA LYS A 528 22.08 -13.89 -7.59
C LYS A 528 21.55 -12.63 -6.89
N LEU A 529 20.43 -12.07 -7.38
CA LEU A 529 19.80 -10.87 -6.82
C LEU A 529 19.44 -11.06 -5.34
N THR A 530 18.92 -12.23 -4.96
CA THR A 530 18.61 -12.56 -3.56
C THR A 530 19.83 -12.54 -2.65
N THR A 531 21.00 -12.93 -3.17
CA THR A 531 22.25 -12.93 -2.39
C THR A 531 22.85 -11.52 -2.30
N GLU A 532 22.66 -10.69 -3.33
CA GLU A 532 23.16 -9.31 -3.41
C GLU A 532 22.28 -8.32 -2.61
N ASP A 533 20.96 -8.44 -2.71
CA ASP A 533 19.99 -7.51 -2.08
C ASP A 533 19.69 -7.86 -0.61
N PHE A 534 19.79 -9.14 -0.26
CA PHE A 534 19.41 -9.69 1.05
C PHE A 534 20.42 -10.76 1.54
N PRO A 535 21.68 -10.38 1.85
CA PRO A 535 22.71 -11.33 2.25
C PRO A 535 22.35 -12.14 3.51
N ASP A 536 21.59 -11.57 4.44
CA ASP A 536 21.25 -12.20 5.72
C ASP A 536 19.85 -12.84 5.74
N THR A 537 18.86 -12.19 5.10
CA THR A 537 17.45 -12.59 5.10
C THR A 537 16.98 -13.24 3.79
N GLY A 538 17.78 -13.19 2.73
CA GLY A 538 17.41 -13.66 1.40
C GLY A 538 17.21 -15.18 1.34
N ALA A 539 16.22 -15.65 0.57
CA ALA A 539 15.95 -17.06 0.38
C ALA A 539 17.17 -17.85 -0.12
N ARG A 540 17.35 -19.08 0.37
CA ARG A 540 18.27 -20.04 -0.25
C ARG A 540 17.54 -20.72 -1.39
N ILE A 541 18.07 -20.59 -2.60
CA ILE A 541 17.47 -21.08 -3.85
C ILE A 541 18.40 -22.13 -4.47
N ALA A 542 17.97 -23.40 -4.50
CA ALA A 542 18.72 -24.50 -5.09
C ALA A 542 18.72 -24.46 -6.63
N ASP A 543 19.52 -25.32 -7.29
CA ASP A 543 19.59 -25.41 -8.76
C ASP A 543 18.28 -25.89 -9.39
N ASP A 544 17.52 -26.71 -8.67
CA ASP A 544 16.18 -27.15 -9.04
C ASP A 544 15.07 -26.19 -8.55
N GLY A 545 15.42 -24.92 -8.31
CA GLY A 545 14.49 -23.85 -7.91
C GLY A 545 13.93 -23.95 -6.50
N ARG A 546 14.22 -25.01 -5.72
CA ARG A 546 13.69 -25.17 -4.36
C ARG A 546 14.14 -24.05 -3.43
N LEU A 547 13.19 -23.58 -2.62
CA LEU A 547 13.33 -22.48 -1.68
C LEU A 547 13.47 -23.00 -0.25
N SER A 548 14.31 -22.33 0.53
CA SER A 548 14.36 -22.52 1.99
C SER A 548 14.81 -21.23 2.68
N PRO A 549 14.36 -20.98 3.93
CA PRO A 549 14.93 -19.91 4.73
C PRO A 549 16.42 -20.16 4.97
N ARG A 550 17.21 -19.09 5.11
CA ARG A 550 18.54 -19.24 5.73
C ARG A 550 18.31 -19.77 7.14
N LYS A 551 19.05 -20.81 7.55
CA LYS A 551 19.15 -21.16 8.96
C LYS A 551 19.56 -19.88 9.69
N SER A 552 18.77 -19.47 10.69
CA SER A 552 19.15 -18.36 11.55
C SER A 552 20.60 -18.57 12.01
N PRO A 553 21.42 -17.50 12.13
CA PRO A 553 22.63 -17.60 12.92
C PRO A 553 22.22 -18.23 14.25
N VAL A 554 22.86 -19.34 14.62
CA VAL A 554 22.70 -19.86 15.98
C VAL A 554 23.20 -18.74 16.86
N THR A 555 22.28 -18.04 17.54
CA THR A 555 22.64 -17.11 18.60
C THR A 555 23.49 -17.93 19.55
N ALA A 556 24.78 -17.61 19.61
CA ALA A 556 25.71 -18.32 20.46
C ALA A 556 25.13 -18.22 21.87
N SER A 557 24.67 -19.36 22.39
CA SER A 557 24.05 -19.43 23.70
C SER A 557 25.02 -18.77 24.66
N SER A 558 24.59 -17.67 25.29
CA SER A 558 25.39 -17.05 26.34
C SER A 558 25.45 -18.06 27.48
N THR A 559 26.52 -18.83 27.51
CA THR A 559 26.92 -19.60 28.69
C THR A 559 27.12 -18.59 29.81
N ALA A 560 26.08 -18.43 30.63
CA ALA A 560 26.18 -17.71 31.88
C ALA A 560 27.18 -18.44 32.79
N PRO A 561 28.04 -17.71 33.52
CA PRO A 561 28.83 -18.27 34.61
C PRO A 561 27.95 -18.65 35.81
#